data_AF-A0A8H9HE80-F1
#
_entry.id   AF-A0A8H9HE80-F1
#
_cell.length_a   1.000
_cell.length_b   1.000
_cell.length_c   1.000
_cell.angle_alpha   90.00
_cell.angle_beta   90.00
_cell.angle_gamma   90.00
#
_symmetry.space_group_name_H-M   'P 1'
#
loop_
_entity.id
_entity.type
_entity.pdbx_description
1 polymer ?
#
loop_
_entity_poly.entity_id
_entity_poly.type
_entity_poly.pdbx_seq_one_letter_code
_entity_poly.pdbx_strand_id
1 'polypeptide(L)' 'MKGSIDAAIVFTSDTDILPAIELVYNETPCHVELACWSGGRRLRINSTQTPWCHFLTEADFLHVQDPTDYADPNLPST' A
#
# COMPACT_ATOMS: atom_id res chain seq x y z
N MET A 1 -1.67 2.20 -22.01
CA MET A 1 -2.75 2.54 -21.05
C MET A 1 -2.87 4.06 -20.98
N LYS A 2 -4.09 4.61 -21.12
CA LYS A 2 -4.35 6.06 -21.07
C LYS A 2 -4.58 6.44 -19.61
N GLY A 3 -3.65 7.21 -19.05
CA GLY A 3 -3.57 7.58 -17.64
C GLY A 3 -2.17 7.26 -17.14
N SER A 4 -1.26 8.23 -17.21
CA SER A 4 0.04 8.12 -16.54
C SER A 4 -0.23 8.14 -15.04
N ILE A 5 0.08 7.05 -14.36
CA ILE A 5 0.06 7.02 -12.90
C ILE A 5 1.41 7.56 -12.44
N ASP A 6 1.40 8.68 -11.73
CA ASP A 6 2.62 9.30 -11.22
C ASP A 6 3.23 8.46 -10.09
N ALA A 7 2.38 7.92 -9.20
CA ALA A 7 2.80 7.05 -8.12
C ALA A 7 1.81 5.90 -7.85
N ALA A 8 2.35 4.71 -7.57
CA ALA A 8 1.60 3.53 -7.17
C ALA A 8 2.02 3.12 -5.75
N ILE A 9 1.07 3.14 -4.82
CA ILE A 9 1.28 2.75 -3.43
C ILE A 9 0.64 1.38 -3.21
N VAL A 10 1.41 0.40 -2.75
CA VAL A 10 0.94 -0.96 -2.52
C VAL A 10 1.21 -1.37 -1.08
N PHE A 11 0.13 -1.59 -0.31
CA PHE A 11 0.21 -2.11 1.05
C PHE A 11 0.00 -3.63 1.05
N THR A 12 1.05 -4.43 1.22
CA THR A 12 0.96 -5.89 1.25
C THR A 12 2.22 -6.57 1.80
N SER A 13 2.07 -7.79 2.29
CA SER A 13 3.16 -8.73 2.58
C SER A 13 3.10 -10.00 1.72
N ASP A 14 2.18 -10.05 0.76
CA ASP A 14 1.98 -11.18 -0.14
C ASP A 14 3.03 -11.17 -1.25
N THR A 15 3.76 -12.27 -1.40
CA THR A 15 4.80 -12.41 -2.42
C THR A 15 4.26 -12.65 -3.82
N ASP A 16 3.02 -13.09 -3.96
CA ASP A 16 2.45 -13.43 -5.27
C ASP A 16 2.22 -12.19 -6.14
N ILE A 17 2.18 -10.99 -5.54
CA ILE A 17 2.06 -9.71 -6.25
C ILE A 17 3.42 -9.15 -6.74
N LEU A 18 4.55 -9.73 -6.33
CA LEU A 18 5.88 -9.28 -6.74
C LEU A 18 6.05 -9.16 -8.26
N PRO A 19 5.63 -10.14 -9.09
CA PRO A 19 5.79 -10.02 -10.54
C PRO A 19 5.05 -8.82 -11.15
N ALA A 20 3.89 -8.45 -10.59
CA ALA A 20 3.14 -7.30 -11.04
C ALA A 20 3.82 -5.98 -10.63
N ILE A 21 4.35 -5.91 -9.41
CA ILE A 21 5.14 -4.77 -8.92
C ILE A 21 6.41 -4.61 -9.78
N GLU A 22 7.11 -5.71 -10.08
CA GLU A 22 8.31 -5.70 -10.92
C GLU A 22 8.03 -5.20 -12.33
N LEU A 23 6.92 -5.62 -12.93
CA LEU A 23 6.49 -5.15 -14.24
C LEU A 23 6.28 -3.63 -14.24
N VAL A 24 5.52 -3.11 -13.28
CA VAL A 24 5.24 -1.66 -13.19
C VAL A 24 6.53 -0.88 -12.90
N TYR A 25 7.37 -1.37 -12.00
CA TYR A 25 8.61 -0.72 -11.61
C TYR A 25 9.62 -0.62 -12.76
N ASN A 26 9.70 -1.65 -13.62
CA ASN A 26 10.69 -1.70 -14.70
C ASN A 26 10.17 -1.10 -16.02
N GLU A 27 8.89 -1.28 -16.34
CA GLU A 27 8.34 -0.93 -17.66
C GLU A 27 7.63 0.42 -17.68
N THR A 28 7.52 1.11 -16.55
CA THR A 28 6.84 2.41 -16.46
C THR A 28 7.66 3.42 -15.67
N PRO A 29 7.51 4.73 -15.93
CA PRO A 29 8.11 5.79 -15.13
C PRO A 29 7.37 6.03 -13.79
N CYS A 30 6.44 5.13 -13.40
CA CYS A 30 5.64 5.27 -12.20
C CYS A 30 6.52 5.12 -10.95
N HIS A 31 6.36 6.04 -9.99
CA HIS A 31 7.01 5.93 -8.69
C HIS A 31 6.28 4.90 -7.82
N VAL A 32 6.93 3.77 -7.53
CA VAL A 32 6.31 2.70 -6.73
C VAL A 32 6.77 2.77 -5.28
N GLU A 33 5.81 2.83 -4.36
CA GLU A 33 6.05 2.74 -2.93
C GLU A 33 5.37 1.50 -2.35
N LEU A 34 6.11 0.78 -1.50
CA LEU A 34 5.59 -0.38 -0.79
C LEU A 34 5.31 -0.01 0.65
N ALA A 35 4.31 -0.66 1.23
CA ALA A 35 4.05 -0.58 2.65
C ALA A 35 3.65 -1.95 3.19
N CYS A 36 4.00 -2.25 4.43
CA CYS A 36 3.53 -3.44 5.13
C CYS A 36 3.45 -3.19 6.63
N TRP A 37 2.82 -4.11 7.36
CA TRP A 37 2.84 -4.05 8.82
C TRP A 37 4.27 -4.22 9.37
N SER A 38 4.57 -3.52 10.45
CA SER A 38 5.79 -3.70 11.23
C SER A 38 5.84 -5.13 11.77
N GLY A 39 7.00 -5.79 11.63
CA GLY A 39 7.15 -7.23 11.88
C GLY A 39 6.67 -8.12 10.72
N GLY A 40 6.04 -7.55 9.69
CA GLY A 40 5.66 -8.23 8.46
C GLY A 40 6.85 -8.48 7.52
N ARG A 41 6.61 -9.29 6.49
CA ARG A 41 7.60 -9.58 5.44
C ARG A 41 7.56 -8.47 4.40
N ARG A 42 8.63 -7.67 4.34
CA ARG A 42 8.80 -6.69 3.26
C ARG A 42 9.01 -7.39 1.92
N LEU A 43 8.40 -6.84 0.88
CA LEU A 43 8.67 -7.21 -0.50
C LEU A 43 9.98 -6.58 -0.99
N ARG A 44 10.71 -7.31 -1.83
CA ARG A 44 12.00 -6.89 -2.39
C ARG A 44 12.09 -7.35 -3.82
N ILE A 45 12.43 -6.45 -4.72
CA ILE A 45 12.74 -6.79 -6.12
C ILE A 45 14.21 -7.20 -6.18
N ASN A 46 14.52 -8.33 -6.81
CA ASN A 46 15.91 -8.80 -7.02
C ASN A 46 16.79 -8.84 -5.75
N SER A 47 16.19 -9.10 -4.58
CA SER A 47 16.89 -9.05 -3.28
C SER A 47 17.53 -7.70 -2.92
N THR A 48 17.13 -6.63 -3.60
CA THR A 48 17.60 -5.26 -3.35
C THR A 48 16.85 -4.61 -2.19
N GLN A 49 17.26 -3.39 -1.83
CA GLN A 49 16.53 -2.53 -0.89
C GLN A 49 15.40 -1.75 -1.58
N THR A 50 15.18 -1.95 -2.88
CA THR A 50 14.17 -1.26 -3.69
C THR A 50 12.98 -2.18 -4.02
N PRO A 51 11.75 -1.64 -4.12
CA PRO A 51 11.33 -0.28 -3.79
C PRO A 51 11.44 0.01 -2.27
N TRP A 52 11.41 1.30 -1.91
CA TRP A 52 11.33 1.69 -0.51
C TRP A 52 10.05 1.12 0.13
N CYS A 53 10.15 0.67 1.38
CA CYS A 53 9.05 0.02 2.10
C CYS A 53 8.76 0.77 3.40
N HIS A 54 7.54 1.29 3.53
CA HIS A 54 7.01 1.85 4.77
C HIS A 54 6.55 0.72 5.69
N PHE A 55 6.87 0.83 6.99
CA PHE A 55 6.37 -0.10 7.99
C PHE A 55 5.32 0.62 8.83
N LEU A 56 4.08 0.18 8.73
CA LEU A 56 2.97 0.72 9.52
C LEU A 56 2.78 -0.10 10.80
N THR A 57 2.41 0.57 11.87
CA THR A 57 2.05 -0.03 13.14
C THR A 57 0.55 0.02 13.36
N GLU A 58 0.04 -0.81 14.27
CA GLU A 58 -1.34 -0.73 14.71
C GLU A 58 -1.71 0.68 15.20
N ALA A 59 -0.79 1.36 15.89
CA ALA A 59 -0.99 2.72 16.34
C ALA A 59 -1.21 3.71 15.17
N ASP A 60 -0.48 3.55 14.06
CA ASP A 60 -0.65 4.38 12.86
C ASP A 60 -2.04 4.17 12.25
N PHE A 61 -2.51 2.92 12.20
CA PHE A 61 -3.84 2.59 11.69
C PHE A 61 -4.95 3.14 12.58
N LEU A 62 -4.86 2.92 13.89
CA LEU A 62 -5.86 3.40 14.84
C LEU A 62 -5.92 4.93 14.87
N HIS A 63 -4.82 5.62 14.58
CA HIS A 63 -4.79 7.09 14.54
C HIS A 63 -5.59 7.67 13.36
N VAL A 64 -5.66 6.95 12.24
CA VAL A 64 -6.36 7.39 11.01
C VAL A 64 -7.70 6.69 10.80
N GLN A 65 -8.05 5.72 11.66
CA GLN A 65 -9.30 5.00 11.60
C GLN A 65 -10.46 5.98 11.77
N ASP A 66 -11.41 5.95 10.84
CA ASP A 66 -12.70 6.60 11.01
C ASP A 66 -13.55 5.77 11.98
N PRO A 67 -13.89 6.28 13.18
CA PRO A 67 -14.71 5.56 14.15
C PRO A 67 -16.21 5.60 13.80
N THR A 68 -16.60 6.26 12.71
CA THR A 68 -18.00 6.42 12.31
C THR A 68 -18.59 5.07 11.89
N ASP A 69 -19.63 4.63 12.61
CA ASP A 69 -20.43 3.48 12.20
C ASP A 69 -21.47 3.91 11.17
N TYR A 70 -21.12 3.75 9.88
CA TYR A 70 -22.03 4.06 8.77
C TYR A 70 -23.24 3.11 8.67
N ALA A 71 -23.28 2.03 9.47
CA ALA A 71 -24.43 1.16 9.57
C ALA A 71 -25.39 1.56 10.71
N ASP A 72 -25.06 2.56 11.53
CA ASP A 72 -25.95 3.05 12.59
C ASP A 72 -27.22 3.66 11.97
N PRO A 73 -28.42 3.11 12.24
CA PRO A 73 -29.67 3.64 11.70
C PRO A 73 -30.02 5.05 12.21
N ASN A 74 -29.33 5.53 13.27
CA ASN A 74 -29.52 6.87 13.83
C ASN A 74 -28.45 7.85 13.36
N LEU A 75 -27.57 7.47 12.43
CA LEU A 75 -26.53 8.37 11.93
C LEU A 75 -27.18 9.59 11.25
N PRO A 76 -26.90 10.83 11.71
CA PRO A 76 -27.49 12.01 11.12
C PRO A 76 -27.03 12.14 9.66
N SER A 77 -27.99 12.22 8.74
CA SER A 77 -27.71 12.43 7.32
C SER A 77 -27.16 13.85 7.13
N THR A 78 -25.89 13.96 6.75
CA THR A 78 -25.21 15.21 6.38
C THR A 78 -25.52 15.64 4.96
#